data_AF-A0A2E2CXD0-F1
#
_entry.id   AF-A0A2E2CXD0-F1
#
_cell.length_a   1.000
_cell.length_b   1.000
_cell.length_c   1.000
_cell.angle_alpha   90.00
_cell.angle_beta   90.00
_cell.angle_gamma   90.00
#
_symmetry.space_group_name_H-M   'P 1'
#
loop_
_entity.id
_entity.type
_entity.pdbx_description
1 polymer ?
#
loop_
_entity_poly.entity_id
_entity_poly.type
_entity_poly.pdbx_seq_one_letter_code
_entity_poly.pdbx_strand_id
1 'polypeptide(L)'
;MGESNSNAGIRIDSAMLEGRSREELIDDMALPFLDMAEQIEAAKLNNVSGEAWQSILETNLFLWRFISNFLPRHFSEDVTTETAGLLSKISDFMTKVTVAMADGGAREPELLDKMIKLNLNMCDQILAMRNNPDL
;
A
#
# COMPACT_ATOMS: atom_id res chain seq x y z
N MET A 1 -11.92 -24.93 -22.45
CA MET A 1 -11.32 -25.08 -21.10
C MET A 1 -10.69 -23.75 -20.79
N GLY A 2 -11.35 -22.98 -19.93
CA GLY A 2 -10.94 -21.62 -19.59
C GLY A 2 -10.01 -21.66 -18.39
N GLU A 3 -8.81 -21.13 -18.57
CA GLU A 3 -7.96 -20.69 -17.46
C GLU A 3 -7.89 -19.18 -17.56
N SER A 4 -8.83 -18.52 -16.88
CA SER A 4 -8.77 -17.10 -16.62
C SER A 4 -7.78 -16.91 -15.47
N ASN A 5 -6.49 -16.77 -15.79
CA ASN A 5 -5.50 -16.25 -14.86
C ASN A 5 -5.84 -14.80 -14.56
N SER A 6 -6.72 -14.62 -13.58
CA SER A 6 -7.04 -13.32 -13.01
C SER A 6 -5.91 -12.95 -12.06
N ASN A 7 -4.81 -12.48 -12.65
CA ASN A 7 -3.86 -11.65 -11.93
C ASN A 7 -4.61 -10.35 -11.61
N ALA A 8 -5.27 -10.32 -10.45
CA ALA A 8 -5.92 -9.13 -9.91
C ALA A 8 -4.84 -8.14 -9.44
N GLY A 9 -3.97 -7.74 -10.37
CA GLY A 9 -3.14 -6.57 -10.22
C GLY A 9 -4.08 -5.38 -10.15
N ILE A 10 -4.06 -4.71 -9.00
CA ILE A 10 -4.79 -3.48 -8.73
C ILE A 10 -4.55 -2.50 -9.90
N ARG A 11 -5.53 -2.37 -10.80
CA ARG A 11 -5.56 -1.39 -11.89
C ARG A 11 -6.35 -0.19 -11.42
N ILE A 12 -5.69 0.71 -10.70
CA ILE A 12 -6.27 2.01 -10.33
C ILE A 12 -5.85 3.04 -11.37
N ASP A 13 -6.60 3.08 -12.47
CA ASP A 13 -6.46 4.07 -13.54
C ASP A 13 -7.43 5.23 -13.28
N SER A 14 -7.27 6.39 -13.96
CA SER A 14 -8.19 7.54 -13.90
C SER A 14 -9.68 7.19 -14.11
N ALA A 15 -9.97 6.02 -14.68
CA ALA A 15 -11.32 5.46 -14.79
C ALA A 15 -11.99 5.15 -13.44
N MET A 16 -11.24 5.00 -12.33
CA MET A 16 -11.82 4.80 -10.99
C MET A 16 -12.45 6.07 -10.40
N LEU A 17 -12.23 7.25 -10.99
CA LEU A 17 -12.87 8.49 -10.54
C LEU A 17 -14.24 8.72 -11.18
N GLU A 18 -14.57 8.02 -12.26
CA GLU A 18 -15.85 8.21 -12.97
C GLU A 18 -16.97 7.38 -12.31
N GLY A 19 -17.92 8.07 -11.68
CA GLY A 19 -19.17 7.46 -11.20
C GLY A 19 -19.11 6.81 -9.82
N ARG A 20 -17.99 6.91 -9.11
CA ARG A 20 -17.82 6.36 -7.75
C ARG A 20 -17.98 7.44 -6.69
N SER A 21 -18.56 7.07 -5.56
CA SER A 21 -18.61 7.95 -4.39
C SER A 21 -17.22 8.09 -3.75
N ARG A 22 -16.99 9.20 -3.05
CA ARG A 22 -15.76 9.43 -2.28
C ARG A 22 -15.54 8.32 -1.24
N GLU A 23 -16.61 7.85 -0.61
CA GLU A 23 -16.56 6.78 0.40
C GLU A 23 -16.07 5.46 -0.17
N GLU A 24 -16.57 5.07 -1.35
CA GLU A 24 -16.11 3.87 -2.07
C GLU A 24 -14.65 4.00 -2.50
N LEU A 25 -14.24 5.18 -2.96
CA LEU A 25 -12.84 5.43 -3.32
C LEU A 25 -11.91 5.34 -2.10
N ILE A 26 -12.36 5.82 -0.94
CA ILE A 26 -11.61 5.72 0.31
C ILE A 26 -11.45 4.25 0.74
N ASP A 27 -12.51 3.45 0.69
CA ASP A 27 -12.42 2.01 1.03
C ASP A 27 -11.47 1.27 0.11
N ASP A 28 -11.58 1.51 -1.20
CA ASP A 28 -10.71 0.89 -2.20
C ASP A 28 -9.23 1.25 -2.05
N MET A 29 -8.95 2.44 -1.51
CA MET A 29 -7.58 2.84 -1.21
C MET A 29 -7.09 2.27 0.12
N ALA A 30 -7.96 2.14 1.13
CA ALA A 30 -7.59 1.68 2.47
C ALA A 30 -7.38 0.16 2.53
N LEU A 31 -8.27 -0.62 1.92
CA LEU A 31 -8.30 -2.08 2.01
C LEU A 31 -6.97 -2.73 1.57
N PRO A 32 -6.35 -2.34 0.44
CA PRO A 32 -5.06 -2.90 0.04
C PRO A 32 -3.96 -2.76 1.09
N PHE A 33 -3.96 -1.68 1.89
CA PHE A 33 -2.96 -1.52 2.96
C PHE A 33 -3.19 -2.49 4.11
N LEU A 34 -4.45 -2.73 4.48
CA LEU A 34 -4.80 -3.74 5.48
C LEU A 34 -4.38 -5.14 4.98
N ASP A 35 -4.77 -5.49 3.76
CA ASP A 35 -4.44 -6.78 3.15
C ASP A 35 -2.92 -7.00 3.09
N MET A 36 -2.15 -5.97 2.72
CA MET A 36 -0.68 -6.08 2.70
C MET A 36 -0.08 -6.22 4.11
N ALA A 37 -0.64 -5.57 5.13
CA ALA A 37 -0.20 -5.76 6.50
C ALA A 37 -0.40 -7.21 6.96
N GLU A 38 -1.58 -7.79 6.69
CA GLU A 38 -1.91 -9.18 7.01
C GLU A 38 -1.03 -10.17 6.24
N GLN A 39 -0.81 -9.95 4.94
CA GLN A 39 0.03 -10.82 4.12
C GLN A 39 1.49 -10.81 4.57
N ILE A 40 2.05 -9.65 4.94
CA ILE A 40 3.42 -9.56 5.44
C ILE A 40 3.55 -10.24 6.81
N GLU A 41 2.60 -10.04 7.73
CA GLU A 41 2.60 -10.74 9.02
C GLU A 41 2.49 -12.26 8.83
N ALA A 42 1.60 -12.71 7.95
CA ALA A 42 1.46 -14.13 7.62
C ALA A 42 2.75 -14.71 7.01
N ALA A 43 3.39 -14.01 6.07
CA ALA A 43 4.64 -14.44 5.44
C ALA A 43 5.86 -14.38 6.38
N LYS A 44 5.80 -13.57 7.43
CA LYS A 44 6.80 -13.54 8.51
C LYS A 44 6.65 -14.76 9.43
N LEU A 45 5.41 -15.14 9.77
CA LEU A 45 5.12 -16.28 10.64
C LEU A 45 5.25 -17.64 9.94
N ASN A 46 4.96 -17.68 8.64
CA ASN A 46 5.00 -18.87 7.83
C ASN A 46 6.22 -18.79 6.91
N ASN A 47 7.07 -19.82 6.87
CA ASN A 47 8.29 -19.81 6.09
C ASN A 47 8.00 -19.92 4.57
N VAL A 48 7.55 -18.81 3.96
CA VAL A 48 7.18 -18.74 2.53
C VAL A 48 8.42 -18.83 1.63
N SER A 49 8.22 -19.31 0.40
CA SER A 49 9.28 -19.37 -0.62
C SER A 49 9.86 -17.99 -0.92
N GLY A 50 11.08 -17.94 -1.44
CA GLY A 50 11.73 -16.69 -1.86
C GLY A 50 10.94 -15.93 -2.92
N GLU A 51 10.35 -16.65 -3.89
CA GLU A 51 9.50 -16.05 -4.94
C GLU A 51 8.22 -15.43 -4.37
N ALA A 52 7.53 -16.15 -3.48
CA ALA A 52 6.33 -15.63 -2.83
C ALA A 52 6.66 -14.41 -1.97
N TRP A 53 7.79 -14.45 -1.27
CA TRP A 53 8.30 -13.33 -0.48
C TRP A 53 8.57 -12.09 -1.36
N GLN A 54 9.29 -12.28 -2.47
CA GLN A 54 9.58 -11.20 -3.40
C GLN A 54 8.30 -10.57 -3.96
N SER A 55 7.33 -11.40 -4.34
CA SER A 55 6.04 -10.93 -4.84
C SER A 55 5.29 -10.06 -3.82
N ILE A 56 5.29 -10.45 -2.54
CA ILE A 56 4.64 -9.67 -1.47
C ILE A 56 5.31 -8.29 -1.33
N LEU A 57 6.65 -8.25 -1.31
CA LEU A 57 7.40 -7.00 -1.18
C LEU A 57 7.22 -6.05 -2.38
N GLU A 58 7.14 -6.61 -3.59
CA GLU A 58 6.91 -5.84 -4.81
C GLU A 58 5.50 -5.27 -4.87
N THR A 59 4.48 -6.05 -4.49
CA THR A 59 3.10 -5.56 -4.40
C THR A 59 2.97 -4.45 -3.36
N ASN A 60 3.60 -4.62 -2.18
CA ASN A 60 3.61 -3.59 -1.15
C ASN A 60 4.26 -2.30 -1.66
N LEU A 61 5.42 -2.42 -2.32
CA LEU A 61 6.12 -1.27 -2.91
C LEU A 61 5.28 -0.55 -3.97
N PHE A 62 4.61 -1.31 -4.85
CA PHE A 62 3.72 -0.74 -5.85
C PHE A 62 2.61 0.10 -5.19
N LEU A 63 1.96 -0.43 -4.16
CA LEU A 63 0.90 0.25 -3.43
C LEU A 63 1.38 1.57 -2.81
N TRP A 64 2.55 1.58 -2.17
CA TRP A 64 3.13 2.79 -1.59
C TRP A 64 3.47 3.85 -2.64
N ARG A 65 4.04 3.44 -3.78
CA ARG A 65 4.32 4.35 -4.90
C ARG A 65 3.05 4.91 -5.50
N PHE A 66 2.00 4.10 -5.59
CA PHE A 66 0.70 4.55 -6.06
C PHE A 66 0.13 5.61 -5.12
N ILE A 67 -0.01 5.31 -3.83
CA ILE A 67 -0.67 6.21 -2.88
C ILE A 67 0.08 7.53 -2.70
N SER A 68 1.41 7.49 -2.70
CA SER A 68 2.24 8.69 -2.52
C SER A 68 2.11 9.68 -3.68
N ASN A 69 1.74 9.19 -4.86
CA ASN A 69 1.48 10.01 -6.04
C ASN A 69 -0.01 10.38 -6.17
N PHE A 70 -0.90 9.46 -5.82
CA PHE A 70 -2.34 9.62 -6.01
C PHE A 70 -2.94 10.61 -5.02
N LEU A 71 -2.71 10.43 -3.71
CA LEU A 71 -3.37 11.25 -2.70
C LEU A 71 -3.07 12.75 -2.83
N PRO A 72 -1.81 13.22 -2.99
CA PRO A 72 -1.55 14.66 -3.13
C PRO A 72 -2.19 15.29 -4.37
N ARG A 73 -2.50 14.50 -5.40
CA ARG A 73 -3.08 14.99 -6.67
C ARG A 73 -4.60 15.04 -6.63
N HIS A 74 -5.23 14.07 -5.95
CA HIS A 74 -6.68 13.88 -6.00
C HIS A 74 -7.39 14.25 -4.69
N PHE A 75 -6.64 14.42 -3.61
CA PHE A 75 -7.13 14.79 -2.28
C PHE A 75 -6.32 15.96 -1.71
N SER A 76 -6.05 16.97 -2.54
CA SER A 76 -5.20 18.12 -2.16
C SER A 76 -5.75 18.95 -1.00
N GLU A 77 -7.06 18.86 -0.73
CA GLU A 77 -7.71 19.51 0.41
C GLU A 77 -7.45 18.75 1.73
N ASP A 78 -7.23 17.44 1.66
CA ASP A 78 -6.94 16.58 2.81
C ASP A 78 -5.42 16.34 3.01
N VAL A 79 -4.62 16.49 1.94
CA VAL A 79 -3.20 16.17 1.94
C VAL A 79 -2.35 17.43 1.81
N THR A 80 -1.81 17.88 2.94
CA THR A 80 -0.88 19.00 3.00
C THR A 80 0.45 18.69 2.31
N THR A 81 1.20 19.74 1.92
CA THR A 81 2.57 19.60 1.37
C THR A 81 3.49 18.81 2.30
N GLU A 82 3.35 18.99 3.62
CA GLU A 82 4.12 18.24 4.61
C GLU A 82 3.77 16.75 4.57
N THR A 83 2.48 16.42 4.52
CA THR A 83 1.98 15.04 4.42
C THR A 83 2.45 14.38 3.12
N ALA A 84 2.38 15.10 1.99
CA ALA A 84 2.90 14.63 0.71
C ALA A 84 4.43 14.35 0.78
N GLY A 85 5.19 15.21 1.46
CA GLY A 85 6.61 14.99 1.70
C GLY A 85 6.89 13.76 2.58
N LEU A 86 6.05 13.50 3.58
CA LEU A 86 6.14 12.30 4.40
C LEU A 86 5.82 11.02 3.61
N LEU A 87 4.75 11.02 2.82
CA LEU A 87 4.38 9.91 1.95
C LEU A 87 5.52 9.52 0.98
N SER A 88 6.18 10.53 0.41
CA SER A 88 7.35 10.33 -0.45
C SER A 88 8.50 9.62 0.30
N LYS A 89 8.82 10.07 1.52
CA LYS A 89 9.85 9.43 2.36
C LYS A 89 9.49 7.99 2.75
N ILE A 90 8.22 7.69 2.99
CA ILE A 90 7.78 6.32 3.30
C ILE A 90 7.88 5.43 2.06
N SER A 91 7.47 5.92 0.89
CA SER A 91 7.65 5.19 -0.39
C SER A 91 9.13 4.90 -0.68
N ASP A 92 10.03 5.86 -0.39
CA ASP A 92 11.48 5.65 -0.49
C ASP A 92 11.99 4.60 0.51
N PHE A 93 11.49 4.62 1.75
CA PHE A 93 11.79 3.60 2.74
C PHE A 93 11.36 2.22 2.24
N MET A 94 10.13 2.09 1.74
CA MET A 94 9.61 0.82 1.19
C MET A 94 10.45 0.33 0.02
N THR A 95 10.90 1.23 -0.86
CA THR A 95 11.82 0.88 -1.96
C THR A 95 13.12 0.27 -1.43
N LYS A 96 13.77 0.95 -0.46
CA LYS A 96 15.05 0.48 0.11
C LYS A 96 14.89 -0.85 0.82
N VAL A 97 13.78 -1.01 1.54
CA VAL A 97 13.48 -2.23 2.27
C VAL A 97 13.22 -3.40 1.33
N THR A 98 12.41 -3.20 0.28
CA THR A 98 12.19 -4.23 -0.75
C THR A 98 13.49 -4.64 -1.43
N VAL A 99 14.38 -3.70 -1.75
CA VAL A 99 15.71 -4.02 -2.33
C VAL A 99 16.60 -4.78 -1.35
N ALA A 100 16.63 -4.37 -0.08
CA ALA A 100 17.47 -5.01 0.93
C ALA A 100 17.02 -6.43 1.28
N MET A 101 15.72 -6.71 1.20
CA MET A 101 15.12 -8.02 1.49
C MET A 101 14.80 -8.83 0.22
N ALA A 102 15.26 -8.38 -0.95
CA ALA A 102 15.20 -9.14 -2.18
C ALA A 102 16.13 -10.36 -2.12
N ASP A 103 15.83 -11.35 -2.96
CA ASP A 103 16.48 -12.67 -3.10
C ASP A 103 17.87 -12.82 -2.41
N GLY A 104 17.92 -13.62 -1.35
CA GLY A 104 19.13 -13.88 -0.56
C GLY A 104 19.40 -12.89 0.59
N GLY A 105 18.62 -11.81 0.71
CA GLY A 105 18.69 -10.85 1.83
C GLY A 105 18.13 -11.41 3.15
N ALA A 106 18.64 -10.93 4.28
CA ALA A 106 18.14 -11.29 5.59
C ALA A 106 16.75 -10.69 5.84
N ARG A 107 15.79 -11.53 6.24
CA ARG A 107 14.45 -11.09 6.67
C ARG A 107 14.56 -10.47 8.06
N GLU A 108 14.87 -9.18 8.11
CA GLU A 108 15.08 -8.42 9.35
C GLU A 108 13.74 -8.16 10.07
N PRO A 109 13.43 -8.84 11.20
CA PRO A 109 12.10 -8.79 11.81
C PRO A 109 11.66 -7.38 12.20
N GLU A 110 12.58 -6.54 12.66
CA GLU A 110 12.27 -5.16 13.04
C GLU A 110 11.87 -4.28 11.85
N LEU A 111 12.43 -4.52 10.66
CA LEU A 111 12.05 -3.80 9.45
C LEU A 111 10.66 -4.24 9.00
N LEU A 112 10.35 -5.53 9.13
CA LEU A 112 9.03 -6.09 8.84
C LEU A 112 7.96 -5.50 9.75
N ASP A 113 8.21 -5.44 11.06
CA ASP A 113 7.28 -4.83 12.02
C ASP A 113 7.01 -3.36 11.69
N LYS A 114 8.03 -2.63 11.20
CA LYS A 114 7.87 -1.24 10.76
C LYS A 114 7.03 -1.15 9.48
N MET A 115 7.25 -2.04 8.50
CA MET A 115 6.43 -2.08 7.27
C MET A 115 4.96 -2.34 7.59
N ILE A 116 4.68 -3.34 8.42
CA ILE A 116 3.32 -3.70 8.85
C ILE A 116 2.65 -2.51 9.54
N LYS A 117 3.34 -1.87 10.50
CA LYS A 117 2.82 -0.68 11.18
C LYS A 117 2.56 0.48 10.22
N LEU A 118 3.44 0.71 9.25
CA LEU A 118 3.24 1.77 8.26
C LEU A 118 2.02 1.50 7.38
N ASN A 119 1.79 0.25 6.98
CA ASN A 119 0.60 -0.13 6.23
C ASN A 119 -0.68 0.09 7.03
N LEU A 120 -0.74 -0.39 8.28
CA LEU A 120 -1.89 -0.17 9.16
C LEU A 120 -2.14 1.33 9.39
N ASN A 121 -1.10 2.11 9.67
CA ASN A 121 -1.22 3.56 9.87
C ASN A 121 -1.73 4.27 8.61
N MET A 122 -1.37 3.80 7.41
CA MET A 122 -1.86 4.38 6.15
C MET A 122 -3.32 4.02 5.91
N CYS A 123 -3.72 2.78 6.20
CA CYS A 123 -5.10 2.34 6.17
C CYS A 123 -5.97 3.24 7.07
N ASP A 124 -5.57 3.42 8.33
CA ASP A 124 -6.28 4.27 9.29
C ASP A 124 -6.38 5.73 8.83
N GLN A 125 -5.29 6.28 8.27
CA GLN A 125 -5.28 7.65 7.76
C GLN A 125 -6.21 7.84 6.56
N ILE A 126 -6.24 6.88 5.63
CA ILE A 126 -7.14 6.91 4.47
C ILE A 126 -8.60 6.84 4.95
N LEU A 127 -8.91 5.93 5.88
CA LEU A 127 -10.25 5.80 6.44
C LEU A 127 -10.69 7.06 7.20
N ALA A 128 -9.77 7.74 7.89
CA ALA A 128 -10.06 8.98 8.61
C ALA A 128 -10.51 10.12 7.66
N MET A 129 -10.11 10.09 6.38
CA MET A 129 -10.54 11.06 5.37
C MET A 129 -12.05 11.00 5.05
N ARG A 130 -12.79 10.00 5.57
CA ARG A 130 -14.26 9.93 5.53
C ARG A 130 -14.93 10.97 6.40
N ASN A 131 -14.35 11.23 7.57
CA ASN A 131 -14.98 12.00 8.63
C ASN A 131 -14.57 13.48 8.60
N ASN A 132 -13.96 13.96 7.51
CA ASN A 132 -13.60 15.36 7.40
C ASN A 132 -14.88 16.18 7.12
N PRO A 133 -15.47 16.88 8.12
CA PRO A 133 -16.80 17.48 8.02
C PRO A 133 -16.80 18.83 7.29
N ASP A 134 -15.62 19.32 6.90
CA ASP A 134 -15.41 20.66 6.33
C ASP A 134 -15.59 20.71 4.79
N LEU A 135 -16.27 19.72 4.21
CA LEU A 135 -16.66 19.67 2.79
C LEU A 135 -18.17 19.46 2.61
#